data_AF-A0A0Q7PVU0-F1
#
_entry.id   AF-A0A0Q7PVU0-F1
#
_cell.length_a   1.000
_cell.length_b   1.000
_cell.length_c   1.000
_cell.angle_alpha   90.00
_cell.angle_beta   90.00
_cell.angle_gamma   90.00
#
_symmetry.space_group_name_H-M   'P 1'
#
loop_
_entity.id
_entity.type
_entity.pdbx_description
1 polymer ?
#
loop_
_entity_poly.entity_id
_entity_poly.type
_entity_poly.pdbx_seq_one_letter_code
_entity_poly.pdbx_strand_id
1 'polypeptide(L)' 'MDRNEELERQVAQLKSGLEARGRVGIAIGLMMERYHLADEQAFELLVRISQAENRKLKIIAEEIIGGRDVSAGSEGPEA' A
#
# COMPACT_ATOMS: atom_id res chain seq x y z
N MET A 1 -32.69 -2.39 9.56
CA MET A 1 -31.25 -2.59 9.73
C MET A 1 -31.06 -3.37 11.00
N ASP A 2 -30.89 -4.68 10.86
CA ASP A 2 -30.78 -5.61 11.97
C ASP A 2 -29.41 -5.44 12.66
N ARG A 3 -29.35 -5.64 13.98
CA ARG A 3 -28.09 -5.56 14.76
C ARG A 3 -27.02 -6.51 14.23
N ASN A 4 -27.43 -7.57 13.55
CA ASN A 4 -26.55 -8.53 12.90
C ASN A 4 -25.82 -7.93 11.69
N GLU A 5 -26.52 -7.18 10.83
CA GLU A 5 -25.91 -6.52 9.65
C GLU A 5 -24.83 -5.51 10.05
N GLU A 6 -25.04 -4.79 11.16
CA GLU A 6 -24.07 -3.82 11.70
C GLU A 6 -22.80 -4.51 12.21
N LEU A 7 -22.92 -5.66 12.89
CA LEU A 7 -21.78 -6.46 13.35
C LEU A 7 -21.01 -7.05 12.17
N GLU A 8 -21.71 -7.55 11.16
CA GLU A 8 -21.09 -8.07 9.93
C GLU A 8 -20.29 -6.98 9.20
N ARG A 9 -20.83 -5.76 9.14
CA ARG A 9 -20.13 -4.60 8.55
C ARG A 9 -18.88 -4.23 9.33
N GLN A 10 -18.93 -4.20 10.65
CA GLN A 10 -17.78 -3.90 11.50
C GLN A 10 -16.68 -4.96 11.36
N VAL A 11 -17.04 -6.25 11.37
CA VAL A 11 -16.09 -7.34 11.15
C VAL A 11 -15.45 -7.25 9.76
N ALA A 12 -16.22 -6.93 8.73
CA ALA A 12 -15.69 -6.74 7.37
C ALA A 12 -14.70 -5.56 7.29
N GLN A 13 -14.99 -4.43 7.95
CA GLN A 13 -14.08 -3.29 8.00
C GLN A 13 -12.78 -3.61 8.74
N LEU A 14 -12.86 -4.30 9.88
CA LEU A 14 -11.68 -4.72 10.65
C LEU A 14 -10.82 -5.69 9.85
N LYS A 15 -11.43 -6.71 9.23
CA LYS A 15 -10.72 -7.65 8.34
C LYS A 15 -10.03 -6.92 7.19
N SER A 16 -10.74 -6.01 6.53
CA SER A 16 -10.19 -5.22 5.43
C SER A 16 -8.98 -4.38 5.86
N GLY A 17 -9.03 -3.77 7.06
CA GLY A 17 -7.92 -3.02 7.63
C GLY A 17 -6.70 -3.89 7.97
N LEU A 18 -6.91 -5.09 8.50
CA LEU A 18 -5.84 -6.03 8.80
C LEU A 18 -5.16 -6.55 7.53
N GLU A 19 -5.95 -6.94 6.53
CA GLU A 19 -5.44 -7.34 5.22
C GLU A 19 -4.65 -6.22 4.54
N ALA A 20 -5.15 -4.99 4.62
CA ALA A 20 -4.46 -3.81 4.09
C ALA A 20 -3.06 -3.67 4.69
N ARG A 21 -2.95 -3.80 6.02
CA ARG A 21 -1.68 -3.69 6.74
C ARG A 21 -0.72 -4.81 6.35
N GLY A 22 -1.21 -6.05 6.20
CA GLY A 22 -0.41 -7.19 5.75
C GLY A 22 0.17 -6.99 4.34
N ARG A 23 -0.66 -6.54 3.40
CA ARG A 23 -0.21 -6.30 2.02
C ARG A 23 0.81 -5.15 1.92
N VAL A 24 0.61 -4.08 2.67
CA VAL A 24 1.57 -2.98 2.76
C VAL A 24 2.94 -3.50 3.24
N GLY A 25 2.98 -4.35 4.28
CA GLY A 25 4.24 -4.94 4.76
C GLY A 25 4.95 -5.81 3.73
N ILE A 26 4.22 -6.64 2.98
CA ILE A 26 4.80 -7.47 1.91
C ILE A 26 5.38 -6.59 0.80
N ALA A 27 4.67 -5.54 0.39
CA ALA A 27 5.15 -4.61 -0.63
C ALA A 27 6.42 -3.88 -0.19
N ILE A 28 6.48 -3.43 1.08
CA ILE A 28 7.68 -2.81 1.66
C ILE A 28 8.87 -3.78 1.57
N GLY A 29 8.72 -5.03 2.02
CA GLY A 29 9.80 -6.02 1.95
C GLY A 29 10.29 -6.28 0.52
N LEU A 30 9.38 -6.31 -0.45
CA LEU A 30 9.71 -6.45 -1.86
C LEU A 30 10.48 -5.23 -2.40
N MET A 31 10.07 -4.02 -2.00
CA MET A 31 10.76 -2.79 -2.38
C MET A 31 12.15 -2.68 -1.74
N MET A 32 12.30 -3.12 -0.48
CA MET A 32 13.60 -3.20 0.18
C MET A 32 14.56 -4.10 -0.59
N GLU A 33 14.09 -5.27 -1.03
CA GLU A 33 14.90 -6.22 -1.79
C GLU A 33 15.27 -5.67 -3.18
N ARG A 34 14.30 -5.13 -3.91
CA ARG A 34 14.51 -4.65 -5.29
C ARG A 34 15.32 -3.37 -5.40
N TYR A 35 15.19 -2.46 -4.42
CA TYR A 35 15.78 -1.13 -4.48
C TYR A 35 16.84 -0.88 -3.40
N HIS A 36 17.20 -1.91 -2.62
CA HIS A 36 18.18 -1.84 -1.52
C HIS A 36 17.88 -0.73 -0.51
N LEU A 37 16.60 -0.56 -0.18
CA LEU A 37 16.13 0.46 0.76
C LEU A 37 16.04 -0.10 2.18
N ALA A 38 16.22 0.77 3.17
CA ALA A 38 15.82 0.49 4.54
C ALA A 38 14.28 0.46 4.65
N ASP A 39 13.75 -0.19 5.69
CA ASP A 39 12.31 -0.35 5.94
C ASP A 39 11.56 0.99 5.89
N GLU A 40 12.05 2.00 6.62
CA GLU A 40 11.44 3.32 6.69
C GLU A 40 11.47 4.05 5.32
N GLN A 41 12.56 3.91 4.56
CA GLN A 41 12.67 4.48 3.22
C GLN A 41 11.71 3.83 2.22
N ALA A 42 11.55 2.51 2.29
CA ALA A 42 10.61 1.77 1.44
C ALA A 42 9.16 2.16 1.77
N PHE A 43 8.83 2.31 3.06
CA PHE A 43 7.53 2.80 3.49
C PHE A 43 7.25 4.24 3.01
N GLU A 44 8.20 5.16 3.21
CA GLU A 44 8.07 6.55 2.73
C GLU A 44 7.89 6.63 1.22
N LEU A 45 8.62 5.82 0.45
CA LEU A 45 8.46 5.75 -1.00
C LEU A 45 7.06 5.24 -1.38
N LEU A 46 6.56 4.20 -0.72
CA LEU A 46 5.21 3.69 -0.94
C LEU A 46 4.13 4.74 -0.62
N VAL A 47 4.31 5.51 0.47
CA VAL A 47 3.44 6.64 0.83
C VAL A 47 3.51 7.74 -0.22
N ARG A 48 4.70 8.10 -0.71
CA ARG A 48 4.89 9.13 -1.74
C ARG A 48 4.17 8.75 -3.03
N ILE A 49 4.27 7.50 -3.48
CA ILE A 49 3.56 6.99 -4.66
C ILE A 49 2.05 7.07 -4.46
N SER A 50 1.55 6.61 -3.31
CA SER A 50 0.14 6.68 -2.96
C SER A 50 -0.40 8.12 -3.00
N GLN A 51 0.35 9.08 -2.47
CA GLN A 51 -0.02 10.50 -2.48
C GLN A 51 0.05 11.11 -3.88
N ALA A 52 1.13 10.85 -4.62
CA ALA A 52 1.33 11.37 -5.98
C ALA A 52 0.24 10.88 -6.93
N GLU A 53 -0.20 9.63 -6.79
CA GLU A 53 -1.27 9.05 -7.61
C GLU A 53 -2.68 9.28 -7.03
N ASN A 54 -2.80 9.85 -5.82
CA ASN A 54 -4.06 9.96 -5.08
C ASN A 54 -4.80 8.61 -4.92
N ARG A 55 -4.06 7.53 -4.70
CA ARG A 55 -4.60 6.14 -4.64
C ARG A 55 -4.35 5.53 -3.28
N LYS A 56 -5.26 4.65 -2.85
CA LYS A 56 -5.14 3.97 -1.55
C LYS A 56 -3.88 3.11 -1.49
N LEU A 57 -3.11 3.24 -0.41
CA LEU A 57 -1.91 2.44 -0.11
C LEU A 57 -2.07 0.93 -0.37
N LYS A 58 -3.19 0.32 0.05
CA LYS A 58 -3.47 -1.11 -0.18
C LYS A 58 -3.42 -1.48 -1.66
N ILE A 59 -3.95 -0.62 -2.53
CA ILE A 59 -4.01 -0.88 -3.97
C ILE A 59 -2.61 -0.81 -4.58
N ILE A 60 -1.83 0.23 -4.24
CA ILE A 60 -0.44 0.35 -4.70
C ILE A 60 0.39 -0.84 -4.21
N ALA A 61 0.21 -1.26 -2.95
CA ALA A 61 0.88 -2.44 -2.40
C ALA A 61 0.51 -3.73 -3.15
N GLU A 62 -0.78 -3.92 -3.49
CA GLU A 62 -1.23 -5.05 -4.31
C GLU A 62 -0.56 -5.08 -5.70
N GLU A 63 -0.41 -3.92 -6.34
CA GLU A 63 0.25 -3.82 -7.65
C GLU A 63 1.73 -4.13 -7.57
N ILE A 64 2.43 -3.63 -6.55
CA ILE A 64 3.85 -3.91 -6.33
C ILE A 64 4.06 -5.41 -6.08
N ILE A 65 3.22 -6.04 -5.26
CA ILE A 65 3.22 -7.50 -5.05
C ILE A 65 2.97 -8.23 -6.38
N GLY A 66 2.07 -7.69 -7.22
CA GLY A 66 1.78 -8.20 -8.56
C GLY A 66 2.90 -7.99 -9.58
N GLY A 67 4.00 -7.32 -9.21
CA GLY A 67 5.16 -7.13 -10.06
C GLY A 67 5.27 -5.74 -10.70
N ARG A 68 4.45 -4.76 -10.30
CA ARG A 68 4.60 -3.37 -10.76
C ARG A 68 6.00 -2.86 -10.42
N ASP A 69 6.72 -2.37 -11.43
CA ASP A 69 7.93 -1.58 -11.24
C ASP A 69 7.59 -0.14 -10.88
N VAL A 70 8.25 0.38 -9.84
CA VAL A 70 8.06 1.77 -9.37
C VAL A 70 9.06 2.75 -10.02
N SER A 71 9.90 2.29 -10.97
CA SER A 71 10.89 3.13 -11.64
C SER A 71 10.28 4.18 -12.58
N ALA A 72 8.99 4.06 -12.94
CA ALA A 72 8.29 5.04 -13.77
C ALA A 72 7.90 6.34 -13.02
N GLY A 73 8.23 6.45 -11.73
CA GLY A 73 7.85 7.60 -10.88
C GLY A 73 8.95 8.65 -10.63
N SER A 74 10.14 8.52 -11.23
CA SER A 74 11.26 9.47 -11.03
C SER A 74 11.51 10.44 -12.19
N GLU A 75 10.58 10.58 -13.14
CA GLU A 75 10.52 11.80 -13.95
C GLU A 75 9.88 12.89 -13.08
N GLY A 76 10.74 13.67 -12.40
CA GLY A 76 10.32 14.68 -11.42
C GLY A 76 9.54 15.85 -12.03
N PRO A 77 8.75 16.59 -11.24
CA PRO A 77 8.28 17.90 -11.64
C PRO A 77 9.32 18.96 -11.29
N GLU A 78 9.63 19.79 -12.30
CA GLU A 78 10.31 21.08 -12.32
C GLU A 78 10.57 21.78 -10.96
N ALA A 79 11.83 22.19 -10.77
CA ALA A 79 12.21 23.46 -10.14
C ALA A 79 13.55 23.94 -10.74
#